data_AF-A0A1I4K1M9-F1
#
_entry.id   AF-A0A1I4K1M9-F1
#
_cell.length_a   1.000
_cell.length_b   1.000
_cell.length_c   1.000
_cell.angle_alpha   90.00
_cell.angle_beta   90.00
_cell.angle_gamma   90.00
#
_symmetry.space_group_name_H-M   'P 1'
#
loop_
_entity.id
_entity.type
_entity.pdbx_description
1 polymer ?
#
loop_
_entity_poly.entity_id
_entity_poly.type
_entity_poly.pdbx_seq_one_letter_code
_entity_poly.pdbx_strand_id
1 'polypeptide(L)'
;MSASDPTETLPDTIGVIAARRREMAVEHILFGALRHLAGRHPEMLDELDASLAHLWDQSEGTARDDEAVRDIARRFIKSLRAEA
;
A
#
# COMPACT_ATOMS: atom_id res chain seq x y z
N MET A 1 8.91 30.34 34.74
CA MET A 1 8.95 29.00 34.11
C MET A 1 7.64 28.84 33.36
N SER A 2 7.58 29.30 32.11
CA SER A 2 6.40 29.09 31.27
C SER A 2 6.41 27.64 30.80
N ALA A 3 5.33 26.92 31.10
CA ALA A 3 5.06 25.62 30.50
C ALA A 3 4.95 25.80 28.98
N SER A 4 5.76 25.08 28.21
CA SER A 4 5.58 24.97 26.78
C SER A 4 4.21 24.34 26.52
N ASP A 5 3.41 24.98 25.66
CA ASP A 5 2.07 24.53 25.28
C ASP A 5 2.16 23.15 24.62
N PRO A 6 1.45 22.11 25.09
CA PRO A 6 1.57 20.74 24.57
C PRO A 6 0.86 20.55 23.20
N THR A 7 0.57 21.62 22.47
CA THR A 7 -0.27 21.59 21.26
C THR A 7 0.32 22.37 20.09
N GLU A 8 1.65 22.51 20.03
CA GLU A 8 2.31 22.90 18.78
C GLU A 8 2.62 21.64 17.96
N THR A 9 1.58 21.00 17.43
CA THR A 9 1.78 19.91 16.47
C THR A 9 2.28 20.54 15.18
N LEU A 10 3.58 20.38 14.91
CA LEU A 10 4.25 20.97 13.75
C LEU A 10 3.48 20.63 12.45
N PRO A 11 3.33 21.58 11.52
CA PRO A 11 2.56 21.39 10.28
C PRO A 11 2.94 20.13 9.48
N ASP A 12 4.21 19.73 9.57
CA ASP A 12 4.76 18.54 8.94
C ASP A 12 4.14 17.23 9.50
N THR A 13 3.92 17.16 10.82
CA THR A 13 3.28 16.03 11.49
C THR A 13 1.81 15.88 11.05
N ILE A 14 1.10 16.99 10.86
CA ILE A 14 -0.27 16.98 10.34
C ILE A 14 -0.29 16.43 8.91
N GLY A 15 0.67 16.82 8.08
CA GLY A 15 0.86 16.32 6.73
C GLY A 15 1.11 14.80 6.68
N VAL A 16 2.03 14.31 7.51
CA VAL A 16 2.34 12.87 7.62
C VAL A 16 1.14 12.07 8.10
N ILE A 17 0.41 12.54 9.11
CA ILE A 17 -0.81 11.87 9.60
C ILE A 17 -1.89 11.82 8.51
N ALA A 18 -2.10 12.92 7.78
CA ALA A 18 -3.06 12.97 6.68
C ALA A 18 -2.68 12.03 5.53
N ALA A 19 -1.39 11.96 5.18
CA ALA A 19 -0.87 11.04 4.19
C ALA A 19 -1.12 9.59 4.62
N ARG A 20 -0.80 9.23 5.87
CA ARG A 20 -1.03 7.88 6.39
C ARG A 20 -2.51 7.50 6.41
N ARG A 21 -3.40 8.42 6.79
CA ARG A 21 -4.85 8.19 6.75
C ARG A 21 -5.36 7.96 5.34
N ARG A 22 -4.85 8.72 4.36
CA ARG A 22 -5.18 8.55 2.94
C ARG A 22 -4.70 7.19 2.44
N GLU A 23 -3.48 6.81 2.77
CA GLU A 23 -2.91 5.50 2.43
C GLU A 23 -3.81 4.37 2.94
N MET A 24 -4.16 4.37 4.24
CA MET A 24 -5.04 3.36 4.82
C MET A 24 -6.44 3.32 4.16
N ALA A 25 -7.01 4.48 3.83
CA ALA A 25 -8.31 4.55 3.17
C ALA A 25 -8.27 3.98 1.74
N VAL A 26 -7.22 4.32 0.98
CA VAL A 26 -7.02 3.80 -0.39
C VAL A 26 -6.78 2.30 -0.36
N GLU A 27 -5.90 1.81 0.53
CA GLU A 27 -5.64 0.38 0.70
C GLU A 27 -6.92 -0.40 1.02
N HIS A 28 -7.75 0.10 1.95
CA HIS A 28 -9.00 -0.55 2.34
C HIS A 28 -9.98 -0.67 1.17
N ILE A 29 -10.19 0.43 0.43
CA ILE A 29 -11.13 0.46 -0.71
C ILE A 29 -10.60 -0.44 -1.84
N LEU A 30 -9.31 -0.34 -2.17
CA LEU A 30 -8.69 -1.14 -3.22
C LEU A 30 -8.76 -2.64 -2.90
N PHE A 31 -8.41 -3.02 -1.67
CA PHE A 31 -8.50 -4.41 -1.23
C PHE A 31 -9.93 -4.95 -1.33
N GLY A 32 -10.92 -4.19 -0.83
CA GLY A 32 -12.32 -4.58 -0.92
C GLY A 32 -12.80 -4.76 -2.36
N ALA A 33 -12.40 -3.84 -3.26
CA ALA A 33 -12.73 -3.93 -4.68
C ALA A 33 -12.10 -5.16 -5.35
N LEU A 34 -10.80 -5.39 -5.13
CA LEU A 34 -10.08 -6.54 -5.70
C LEU A 34 -10.61 -7.86 -5.16
N ARG A 35 -10.94 -7.94 -3.86
CA ARG A 35 -11.58 -9.12 -3.27
C ARG A 35 -12.92 -9.41 -3.93
N HIS A 36 -13.74 -8.36 -4.10
CA HIS A 36 -15.06 -8.50 -4.72
C HIS A 36 -14.98 -8.99 -6.18
N LEU A 37 -13.97 -8.53 -6.92
CA LEU A 37 -13.67 -8.98 -8.27
C LEU A 37 -13.13 -10.41 -8.29
N ALA A 38 -12.19 -10.75 -7.40
CA ALA A 38 -11.62 -12.09 -7.29
C ALA A 38 -12.69 -13.16 -6.99
N GLY A 39 -13.70 -12.83 -6.19
CA GLY A 39 -14.84 -13.74 -5.95
C GLY A 39 -15.70 -14.02 -7.19
N ARG A 40 -15.59 -13.21 -8.26
CA ARG A 40 -16.25 -13.42 -9.56
C ARG A 40 -15.32 -13.92 -10.65
N HIS A 41 -14.04 -13.55 -10.56
CA HIS A 41 -12.99 -13.77 -11.53
C HIS A 41 -11.72 -14.24 -10.80
N PRO A 42 -11.67 -15.49 -10.30
CA PRO A 42 -10.52 -15.99 -9.54
C PRO A 42 -9.22 -15.99 -10.36
N GLU A 43 -9.31 -16.14 -11.68
CA GLU A 43 -8.19 -16.08 -12.63
C GLU A 43 -7.45 -14.73 -12.59
N MET A 44 -8.14 -13.65 -12.21
CA MET A 44 -7.54 -12.32 -12.08
C MET A 44 -6.38 -12.31 -11.08
N LEU A 45 -6.42 -13.15 -10.03
CA LEU A 45 -5.34 -13.22 -9.05
C LEU A 45 -4.09 -13.92 -9.59
N ASP A 46 -4.23 -14.81 -10.57
CA ASP A 46 -3.10 -15.41 -11.27
C ASP A 46 -2.50 -14.42 -12.28
N GLU A 47 -3.34 -13.64 -12.98
CA GLU A 47 -2.89 -12.57 -13.88
C GLU A 47 -2.13 -11.47 -13.13
N LEU A 48 -2.62 -11.06 -11.95
CA LEU A 48 -1.93 -10.09 -11.10
C LEU A 48 -0.57 -10.62 -10.62
N ASP A 49 -0.48 -11.90 -10.25
CA ASP A 49 0.78 -12.51 -9.81
C ASP A 49 1.80 -12.58 -10.97
N ALA A 50 1.35 -12.95 -12.17
CA ALA A 50 2.18 -12.92 -13.37
C ALA A 50 2.67 -11.51 -13.73
N SER A 51 1.86 -10.48 -13.47
CA SER A 51 2.22 -9.08 -13.76
C SER A 51 3.40 -8.56 -12.93
N LEU A 52 3.73 -9.19 -11.80
CA LEU A 52 4.79 -8.74 -10.90
C LEU A 52 6.18 -8.77 -11.53
N ALA A 53 6.40 -9.60 -12.55
CA ALA A 53 7.63 -9.61 -13.34
C ALA A 53 7.87 -8.26 -14.06
N HIS A 54 6.82 -7.49 -14.29
CA HIS A 54 6.87 -6.15 -14.90
C HIS A 54 6.79 -5.02 -13.89
N LEU A 55 6.75 -5.32 -12.59
CA LEU A 55 6.74 -4.31 -11.53
C LEU A 55 8.18 -3.94 -11.16
N TRP A 56 8.45 -2.64 -11.14
CA TRP A 56 9.74 -2.06 -10.75
C TRP A 56 9.55 -0.89 -9.80
N ASP A 57 10.53 -0.66 -8.93
CA ASP A 57 10.61 0.56 -8.14
C ASP A 57 10.99 1.72 -9.09
N GLN A 58 10.24 2.82 -8.97
CA GLN A 58 10.44 4.02 -9.78
C GLN A 58 11.51 4.95 -9.19
N SER A 59 12.08 4.61 -8.04
CA SER A 59 13.20 5.37 -7.48
C SER A 59 14.47 5.23 -8.32
N GLU A 60 15.30 6.28 -8.28
CA GLU A 60 16.54 6.35 -9.07
C GLU A 60 17.77 5.89 -8.28
N GLY A 61 18.77 5.38 -8.99
CA GLY A 61 20.08 5.08 -8.43
C GLY A 61 20.06 3.97 -7.38
N THR A 62 20.78 4.17 -6.28
CA THR A 62 20.98 3.15 -5.23
C THR A 62 19.77 2.95 -4.32
N ALA A 63 18.73 3.77 -4.45
CA ALA A 63 17.50 3.65 -3.69
C ALA A 63 16.53 2.63 -4.30
N ARG A 64 16.76 2.22 -5.55
CA ARG A 64 15.89 1.31 -6.30
C ARG A 64 15.91 -0.08 -5.70
N ASP A 65 14.73 -0.54 -5.28
CA ASP A 65 14.52 -1.90 -4.78
C ASP A 65 13.27 -2.54 -5.39
N ASP A 66 13.42 -3.03 -6.63
CA ASP A 66 12.35 -3.72 -7.36
C ASP A 66 11.81 -4.93 -6.59
N GLU A 67 12.68 -5.65 -5.87
CA GLU A 67 12.31 -6.87 -5.17
C GLU A 67 11.48 -6.56 -3.92
N ALA A 68 11.82 -5.49 -3.18
CA ALA A 68 10.99 -5.03 -2.07
C ALA A 68 9.58 -4.64 -2.53
N VAL A 69 9.46 -3.98 -3.69
CA VAL A 69 8.15 -3.62 -4.26
C VAL A 69 7.37 -4.89 -4.64
N ARG A 70 8.01 -5.87 -5.29
CA ARG A 70 7.37 -7.15 -5.63
C ARG A 70 7.00 -7.97 -4.39
N ASP A 71 7.81 -7.95 -3.34
CA ASP A 71 7.53 -8.62 -2.07
C ASP A 71 6.25 -8.08 -1.42
N ILE A 72 6.08 -6.77 -1.40
CA ILE A 72 4.87 -6.12 -0.89
C ILE A 72 3.66 -6.56 -1.71
N ALA A 73 3.77 -6.53 -3.05
CA ALA A 73 2.69 -6.94 -3.94
C ALA A 73 2.32 -8.44 -3.77
N ARG A 74 3.31 -9.34 -3.65
CA ARG A 74 3.09 -10.77 -3.38
C ARG A 74 2.33 -11.00 -2.08
N ARG A 75 2.67 -10.27 -1.01
CA ARG A 75 1.94 -10.35 0.27
C ARG A 75 0.48 -9.92 0.12
N PHE A 76 0.24 -8.86 -0.65
CA PHE A 76 -1.11 -8.36 -0.91
C PHE A 76 -1.97 -9.35 -1.70
N ILE A 77 -1.42 -9.94 -2.77
CA ILE A 77 -2.10 -11.00 -3.55
C ILE A 77 -2.39 -12.22 -2.67
N LYS A 78 -1.43 -12.62 -1.83
CA LYS A 78 -1.62 -13.72 -0.87
C LYS A 78 -2.76 -13.44 0.11
N SER A 79 -2.88 -12.21 0.61
CA SER A 79 -4.01 -11.80 1.46
C SER A 79 -5.35 -11.85 0.71
N LEU A 80 -5.40 -11.41 -0.54
CA LEU A 80 -6.62 -11.51 -1.36
C LEU A 80 -7.05 -12.97 -1.57
N ARG A 81 -6.10 -13.88 -1.86
CA ARG A 81 -6.38 -15.31 -2.01
C ARG A 81 -6.90 -15.98 -0.74
N ALA A 82 -6.46 -15.52 0.44
CA ALA A 82 -6.92 -16.06 1.72
C ALA A 82 -8.36 -15.63 2.08
N GLU A 83 -8.82 -14.54 1.47
CA GLU A 83 -10.09 -13.89 1.76
C GLU A 83 -11.14 -14.13 0.65
N ALA A 84 -10.75 -14.53 -0.56
CA ALA A 84 -11.65 -14.86 -1.66
C ALA A 84 -12.36 -16.21 -1.45
#